data_AF-A0A451ATL0-F1
#
_entry.id   AF-A0A451ATL0-F1
#
_cell.length_a   1.000
_cell.length_b   1.000
_cell.length_c   1.000
_cell.angle_alpha   90.00
_cell.angle_beta   90.00
_cell.angle_gamma   90.00
#
_symmetry.space_group_name_H-M   'P 1'
#
loop_
_entity.id
_entity.type
_entity.pdbx_description
1 polymer ?
#
loop_
_entity_poly.entity_id
_entity_poly.type
_entity_poly.pdbx_seq_one_letter_code
_entity_poly.pdbx_strand_id
1 'polypeptide(L)'
;MFGLPKALTYLGHLGKIFMTSWMLRDLLGWCSLINIVFLILWFLIFTQAHSRIYRLHSRWFKITENEFDRIHYSGMAIFKVLVFILNIVPYLSLRIIG
;
A
#
# COMPACT_ATOMS: atom_id res chain seq x y z
N MET A 1 38.65 -25.13 -19.50
CA MET A 1 38.44 -25.70 -18.15
C MET A 1 37.84 -24.60 -17.27
N PHE A 2 36.51 -24.58 -17.13
CA PHE A 2 35.81 -23.57 -16.32
C PHE A 2 36.20 -23.78 -14.85
N GLY A 3 36.84 -22.78 -14.23
CA GLY A 3 37.22 -22.88 -12.82
C GLY A 3 35.97 -22.93 -11.94
N LEU A 4 35.72 -24.08 -11.31
CA LEU A 4 34.69 -24.34 -10.29
C LEU A 4 34.42 -23.14 -9.33
N PRO A 5 35.44 -22.37 -8.88
CA PRO A 5 35.23 -21.24 -7.97
C PRO A 5 34.38 -20.11 -8.56
N LYS A 6 34.53 -19.79 -9.86
CA LYS A 6 33.79 -18.69 -10.48
C LYS A 6 32.31 -19.02 -10.64
N ALA A 7 31.99 -20.27 -10.98
CA ALA A 7 30.61 -20.73 -11.14
C ALA A 7 29.82 -20.66 -9.82
N LEU A 8 30.44 -21.01 -8.69
CA LEU A 8 29.83 -20.90 -7.36
C LEU A 8 29.52 -19.44 -6.98
N THR A 9 30.40 -18.49 -7.33
CA THR A 9 30.16 -17.06 -7.08
C THR A 9 28.99 -16.52 -7.90
N TYR A 10 28.84 -16.94 -9.16
CA TYR A 10 27.69 -16.57 -10.00
C TYR A 10 26.38 -17.12 -9.45
N LEU A 11 26.35 -18.39 -9.03
CA LEU A 11 25.18 -19.00 -8.42
C LEU A 11 24.78 -18.29 -7.11
N GLY A 12 25.76 -17.88 -6.30
CA GLY A 12 25.51 -17.07 -5.10
C GLY A 12 24.91 -15.69 -5.41
N HIS A 13 25.39 -15.02 -6.46
CA HIS A 13 24.84 -13.73 -6.88
C HIS A 13 23.42 -13.86 -7.46
N LEU A 14 23.18 -14.88 -8.28
CA LEU A 14 21.85 -15.17 -8.80
C LEU A 14 20.87 -15.49 -7.66
N GLY A 15 21.26 -16.36 -6.73
CA GLY A 15 20.45 -16.67 -5.54
C GLY A 15 20.05 -15.43 -4.75
N LYS A 16 20.96 -14.46 -4.55
CA LYS A 16 20.64 -13.18 -3.89
C LYS A 16 19.66 -12.32 -4.69
N ILE A 17 19.81 -12.23 -6.01
CA ILE A 17 18.91 -11.45 -6.88
C ILE A 17 17.51 -12.07 -6.84
N PHE A 18 17.41 -13.38 -7.04
CA PHE A 18 16.14 -14.09 -6.97
C PHE A 18 15.48 -13.84 -5.62
N MET A 19 16.15 -14.16 -4.50
CA MET A 19 15.63 -13.96 -3.14
C MET A 19 15.15 -12.52 -2.91
N THR A 20 15.92 -11.51 -3.32
CA THR A 20 15.51 -10.10 -3.22
C THR A 20 14.23 -9.81 -4.01
N SER A 21 14.12 -10.32 -5.24
CA SER A 21 12.94 -10.11 -6.08
C SER A 21 11.68 -10.76 -5.50
N TRP A 22 11.80 -11.95 -4.88
CA TRP A 22 10.70 -12.63 -4.19
C TRP A 22 10.26 -11.83 -2.95
N MET A 23 11.23 -11.37 -2.13
CA MET A 23 10.94 -10.55 -0.95
C MET A 23 10.24 -9.24 -1.30
N LEU A 24 10.65 -8.57 -2.39
CA LEU A 24 10.00 -7.34 -2.84
C LEU A 24 8.57 -7.57 -3.32
N ARG A 25 8.30 -8.68 -4.03
CA ARG A 25 6.94 -9.06 -4.45
C ARG A 25 6.04 -9.30 -3.24
N ASP A 26 6.52 -10.05 -2.25
CA ASP A 26 5.73 -10.34 -1.05
C ASP A 26 5.48 -9.07 -0.23
N LEU A 27 6.51 -8.23 -0.06
CA LEU A 27 6.38 -6.95 0.63
C LEU A 27 5.31 -6.05 -0.03
N LEU A 28 5.41 -5.84 -1.34
CA LEU A 28 4.45 -5.00 -2.07
C LEU A 28 3.04 -5.61 -2.09
N GLY A 29 2.93 -6.95 -2.12
CA GLY A 29 1.66 -7.66 -2.02
C GLY A 29 0.97 -7.45 -0.67
N TRP A 30 1.68 -7.68 0.43
CA TRP A 30 1.16 -7.45 1.78
C TRP A 30 0.88 -5.97 2.05
N CYS A 31 1.75 -5.07 1.59
CA CYS A 31 1.53 -3.64 1.71
C CYS A 31 0.27 -3.21 0.94
N SER A 32 0.05 -3.72 -0.26
CA SER A 32 -1.18 -3.48 -1.03
C SER A 32 -2.42 -3.96 -0.26
N LEU A 33 -2.38 -5.19 0.27
CA LEU A 33 -3.50 -5.78 1.01
C LEU A 33 -3.86 -4.96 2.25
N ILE A 34 -2.87 -4.64 3.09
CA ILE A 34 -3.07 -3.87 4.32
C ILE A 34 -3.64 -2.49 4.01
N ASN A 35 -3.10 -1.80 3.00
CA ASN A 35 -3.58 -0.49 2.61
C ASN A 35 -5.02 -0.50 2.06
N ILE A 36 -5.39 -1.54 1.28
CA ILE A 36 -6.76 -1.71 0.79
C ILE A 36 -7.72 -1.96 1.97
N VAL A 37 -7.34 -2.85 2.90
CA VAL A 37 -8.15 -3.12 4.11
C VAL A 37 -8.34 -1.83 4.91
N PHE A 38 -7.29 -1.04 5.09
CA PHE A 38 -7.38 0.25 5.78
C PHE A 38 -8.31 1.23 5.06
N LEU A 39 -8.22 1.33 3.72
CA LEU A 39 -9.12 2.19 2.94
C LEU A 39 -10.59 1.75 3.06
N ILE A 40 -10.86 0.43 3.05
CA ILE A 40 -12.21 -0.13 3.24
C ILE A 40 -12.72 0.17 4.65
N LEU A 41 -11.90 -0.05 5.68
CA LEU A 41 -12.28 0.24 7.06
C LEU A 41 -12.58 1.74 7.25
N TRP A 42 -11.74 2.62 6.71
CA TRP A 42 -12.00 4.06 6.72
C TRP A 42 -13.35 4.38 6.09
N PHE A 43 -13.61 3.85 4.89
CA PHE A 43 -14.89 4.04 4.20
C PHE A 43 -16.09 3.53 5.01
N LEU A 44 -16.01 2.34 5.60
CA LEU A 44 -17.08 1.74 6.41
C LEU A 44 -17.33 2.54 7.68
N ILE A 45 -16.29 2.92 8.40
CA ILE A 45 -16.38 3.74 9.61
C ILE A 45 -17.00 5.11 9.28
N PHE A 46 -16.55 5.74 8.20
CA PHE A 46 -17.07 7.03 7.77
C PHE A 46 -18.56 6.94 7.38
N THR A 47 -18.97 5.91 6.63
CA THR A 47 -20.37 5.75 6.20
C THR A 47 -21.32 5.34 7.33
N GLN A 48 -20.91 4.44 8.22
CA GLN A 48 -21.77 3.92 9.29
C GLN A 48 -21.81 4.81 10.54
N ALA A 49 -20.70 5.47 10.87
CA ALA A 49 -20.55 6.25 12.08
C ALA A 49 -20.35 7.76 11.82
N HIS A 50 -20.68 8.22 10.61
CA HIS A 50 -20.55 9.61 10.16
C HIS A 50 -20.92 10.64 11.23
N SER A 51 -22.19 10.64 11.67
CA SER A 51 -22.73 11.61 12.61
C SER A 51 -22.06 11.58 13.99
N ARG A 52 -21.62 10.39 14.43
CA ARG A 52 -20.90 10.22 15.71
C ARG A 52 -19.48 10.78 15.62
N ILE A 53 -18.79 10.52 14.50
CA ILE A 53 -17.41 10.98 14.27
C ILE A 53 -17.38 12.47 14.02
N TYR A 54 -18.34 13.00 13.26
CA TYR A 54 -18.50 14.44 13.04
C TYR A 54 -18.71 15.17 14.37
N ARG A 55 -19.63 14.70 15.22
CA ARG A 55 -19.88 15.30 16.54
C ARG A 55 -18.68 15.20 17.48
N LEU A 56 -17.84 14.17 17.33
CA LEU A 56 -16.62 14.02 18.09
C LEU A 56 -15.55 15.01 17.61
N HIS A 57 -15.32 15.11 16.30
CA HIS A 57 -14.34 16.03 15.72
C HIS A 57 -14.74 17.50 15.91
N SER A 58 -16.03 17.83 15.83
CA SER A 58 -16.51 19.20 16.00
C SER A 58 -16.33 19.75 17.42
N ARG A 59 -16.03 18.89 18.40
CA ARG A 59 -15.65 19.31 19.77
C ARG A 59 -14.23 19.87 19.83
N TRP A 60 -13.33 19.41 18.97
CA TRP A 60 -11.95 19.88 18.92
C TRP A 60 -11.71 20.93 17.83
N PHE A 61 -12.47 20.88 16.74
CA PHE A 61 -12.31 21.75 15.59
C PHE A 61 -13.63 22.38 15.17
N LYS A 62 -13.62 23.67 14.83
CA LYS A 62 -14.79 24.33 14.22
C LYS A 62 -14.83 24.02 12.73
N ILE A 63 -15.37 22.85 12.38
CA ILE A 63 -15.55 22.40 11.00
C ILE A 63 -17.03 22.21 10.70
N THR A 64 -17.46 22.63 9.51
CA THR A 64 -18.81 22.33 9.03
C THR A 64 -18.91 20.87 8.57
N GLU A 65 -20.13 20.33 8.53
CA GLU A 65 -20.37 18.95 8.05
C GLU A 65 -19.89 18.77 6.61
N ASN A 66 -20.11 19.78 5.77
CA ASN A 66 -19.69 19.76 4.37
C ASN A 66 -18.15 19.78 4.22
N GLU A 67 -17.43 20.49 5.09
CA GLU A 67 -15.96 20.46 5.11
C GLU A 67 -15.44 19.11 5.62
N PHE A 68 -16.06 18.56 6.66
CA PHE A 68 -15.71 17.24 7.19
C PHE A 68 -15.81 16.17 6.10
N ASP A 69 -16.90 16.18 5.32
CA ASP A 69 -17.10 15.27 4.19
C ASP A 69 -16.05 15.45 3.10
N ARG A 70 -15.77 16.70 2.72
CA ARG A 70 -14.76 17.00 1.69
C ARG A 70 -13.38 16.54 2.13
N ILE A 71 -13.00 16.72 3.38
CA ILE A 71 -11.68 16.30 3.91
C ILE A 71 -11.56 14.77 3.88
N HIS A 72 -12.59 14.04 4.35
CA HIS A 72 -12.56 12.58 4.37
C HIS A 72 -12.58 12.00 2.96
N TYR A 73 -13.43 12.53 2.08
CA TYR A 73 -13.52 12.08 0.69
C TYR A 73 -12.24 12.36 -0.10
N SER A 74 -11.68 13.57 0.02
CA SER A 74 -10.40 13.91 -0.61
C SER A 74 -9.23 13.11 -0.03
N GLY A 75 -9.21 12.90 1.28
CA GLY A 75 -8.24 12.04 1.96
C GLY A 75 -8.29 10.61 1.44
N MET A 76 -9.48 10.01 1.34
CA MET A 76 -9.67 8.68 0.76
C MET A 76 -9.26 8.63 -0.72
N ALA A 77 -9.55 9.66 -1.51
CA ALA A 77 -9.16 9.73 -2.91
C ALA A 77 -7.63 9.77 -3.09
N ILE A 78 -6.94 10.64 -2.35
CA ILE A 78 -5.47 10.76 -2.37
C ILE A 78 -4.84 9.45 -1.87
N PHE A 79 -5.32 8.92 -0.75
CA PHE A 79 -4.81 7.68 -0.18
C PHE A 79 -4.97 6.53 -1.19
N LYS A 80 -6.15 6.38 -1.80
CA LYS A 80 -6.39 5.39 -2.84
C LYS A 80 -5.37 5.49 -3.98
N VAL A 81 -5.10 6.69 -4.49
CA VAL A 81 -4.10 6.92 -5.55
C VAL A 81 -2.69 6.51 -5.10
N LEU A 82 -2.29 6.88 -3.88
CA LEU A 82 -0.99 6.48 -3.32
C LEU A 82 -0.86 4.95 -3.21
N VAL A 83 -1.92 4.25 -2.80
CA VAL A 83 -1.94 2.79 -2.74
C VAL A 83 -1.74 2.18 -4.12
N PHE A 84 -2.39 2.73 -5.15
CA PHE A 84 -2.20 2.26 -6.53
C PHE A 84 -0.76 2.48 -7.00
N ILE A 85 -0.25 3.71 -6.93
CA ILE A 85 1.04 4.08 -7.52
C ILE A 85 2.21 3.44 -6.76
N LEU A 86 2.17 3.43 -5.43
CA LEU A 86 3.31 2.99 -4.61
C LEU A 86 3.32 1.50 -4.31
N ASN A 87 2.18 0.81 -4.41
CA ASN A 87 2.09 -0.61 -4.04
C ASN A 87 1.58 -1.50 -5.18
N ILE A 88 0.38 -1.23 -5.70
CA ILE A 88 -0.26 -2.13 -6.67
C ILE A 88 0.47 -2.13 -8.01
N VAL A 89 0.76 -0.94 -8.57
CA VAL A 89 1.47 -0.80 -9.84
C VAL A 89 2.84 -1.49 -9.80
N PRO A 90 3.74 -1.22 -8.82
CA PRO A 90 5.04 -1.90 -8.77
C PRO A 90 4.91 -3.40 -8.49
N TYR A 91 3.92 -3.83 -7.68
CA TYR A 91 3.63 -5.26 -7.49
C TYR A 91 3.30 -5.94 -8.82
N LEU A 92 2.37 -5.37 -9.59
CA LEU A 92 1.98 -5.90 -10.89
C LEU A 92 3.14 -5.90 -11.88
N SER A 93 3.94 -4.83 -11.92
CA SER A 93 5.15 -4.77 -12.75
C SER A 93 6.10 -5.93 -12.44
N LEU A 94 6.35 -6.23 -11.16
CA LEU A 94 7.18 -7.38 -10.77
C LEU A 94 6.55 -8.74 -11.12
N ARG A 95 5.22 -8.84 -11.14
CA ARG A 95 4.49 -10.06 -11.55
C ARG A 95 4.48 -10.27 -13.06
N ILE A 96 4.62 -9.20 -13.84
CA ILE A 96 4.68 -9.25 -15.31
C ILE A 96 6.09 -9.54 -15.79
N ILE A 97 7.09 -8.88 -15.19
CA ILE A 97 8.49 -8.95 -15.66
C ILE A 97 9.22 -10.17 -15.11
N GLY A 98 8.96 -10.55 -13.86
CA GLY A 98 9.73 -11.57 -13.16
C GLY A 98 8.98 -12.87 -12.96
#